data_AF-A0A6B0UPU7-F1
#
_entry.id   AF-A0A6B0UPU7-F1
#
_cell.length_a   1.000
_cell.length_b   1.000
_cell.length_c   1.000
_cell.angle_alpha   90.00
_cell.angle_beta   90.00
_cell.angle_gamma   90.00
#
_symmetry.space_group_name_H-M   'P 1'
#
loop_
_entity.id
_entity.type
_entity.pdbx_description
1 polymer ?
#
loop_
_entity_poly.entity_id
_entity_poly.type
_entity_poly.pdbx_seq_one_letter_code
_entity_poly.pdbx_strand_id
1 'polypeptide(L)'
;KTEDGSPTILWRFIRLLQADVDQKIETRIGPAKETLDALIAECQAGTFDFVFIDADKGNSDVYYEKSLQLVRKNGIIAIDNVFWMGNVYGTNDDPHFENGTVALRALNRKLHQDDRIHMCMLTMADG
;
A
#
# COMPACT_ATOMS: atom_id res chain seq x y z
N LYS A 1 9.83 -11.54 10.24
CA LYS A 1 10.84 -10.58 10.72
C LYS A 1 12.20 -11.13 10.33
N THR A 2 12.95 -10.38 9.54
CA THR A 2 14.40 -10.57 9.37
C THR A 2 15.12 -10.17 10.66
N GLU A 3 16.37 -10.61 10.81
CA GLU A 3 17.21 -10.40 12.01
C GLU A 3 17.50 -8.91 12.30
N ASP A 4 17.27 -8.02 11.34
CA ASP A 4 17.57 -6.58 11.42
C ASP A 4 16.37 -5.71 11.80
N GLY A 5 15.18 -6.28 12.01
CA GLY A 5 13.97 -5.52 12.32
C GLY A 5 13.42 -4.69 11.16
N SER A 6 13.97 -4.83 9.95
CA SER A 6 13.40 -4.24 8.74
C SER A 6 12.04 -4.90 8.45
N PRO A 7 11.02 -4.14 8.03
CA PRO A 7 9.74 -4.72 7.63
C PRO A 7 9.97 -5.63 6.43
N THR A 8 9.96 -6.94 6.68
CA THR A 8 9.86 -7.95 5.65
C THR A 8 8.46 -7.81 5.07
N ILE A 9 8.32 -7.12 3.94
CA ILE A 9 7.04 -7.04 3.25
C ILE A 9 6.85 -8.37 2.53
N LEU A 10 6.02 -9.20 3.16
CA LEU A 10 5.41 -10.35 2.53
C LEU A 10 4.18 -9.82 1.79
N TRP A 11 4.26 -9.65 0.48
CA TRP A 11 3.05 -9.68 -0.33
C TRP A 11 2.45 -11.09 -0.20
N ARG A 12 1.40 -11.22 0.61
CA ARG A 12 0.41 -12.31 0.52
C ARG A 12 -0.71 -11.75 -0.35
N PHE A 13 -1.30 -12.47 -1.31
CA PHE A 13 -2.13 -13.68 -1.17
C PHE A 13 -2.10 -14.42 -2.53
N ILE A 14 -2.28 -15.73 -2.68
CA ILE A 14 -3.15 -16.74 -2.06
C ILE A 14 -2.32 -18.04 -1.99
N ARG A 15 -2.71 -19.04 -1.21
CA ARG A 15 -2.13 -20.39 -1.29
C ARG A 15 -2.55 -21.04 -2.63
N LEU A 16 -1.87 -20.67 -3.72
CA LEU A 16 -2.21 -21.00 -5.11
C LEU A 16 -1.59 -22.32 -5.59
N LEU A 17 -0.91 -23.08 -4.72
CA LEU A 17 -0.45 -24.43 -5.11
C LEU A 17 -1.58 -25.36 -5.59
N GLN A 18 -2.85 -25.01 -5.34
CA GLN A 18 -4.03 -25.70 -5.89
C GLN A 18 -4.73 -24.96 -7.04
N ALA A 19 -4.36 -23.71 -7.31
CA ALA A 19 -4.90 -22.89 -8.38
C ALA A 19 -3.75 -22.53 -9.32
N ASP A 20 -3.73 -23.14 -10.51
CA ASP A 20 -2.69 -23.05 -11.54
C ASP A 20 -2.49 -21.61 -12.08
N VAL A 21 -1.95 -20.72 -11.25
CA VAL A 21 -1.73 -19.29 -11.54
C VAL A 21 -0.38 -18.78 -11.04
N ASP A 22 0.47 -19.64 -10.47
CA ASP A 22 1.80 -19.27 -9.97
C ASP A 22 2.66 -18.62 -11.07
N GLN A 23 2.48 -19.05 -12.33
CA GLN A 23 3.12 -18.47 -13.51
C GLN A 23 2.75 -17.01 -13.79
N LYS A 24 1.77 -16.44 -13.08
CA LYS A 24 1.38 -15.03 -13.17
C LYS A 24 2.00 -14.18 -12.05
N ILE A 25 2.77 -14.79 -11.15
CA ILE A 25 3.28 -14.14 -9.94
C ILE A 25 4.81 -14.04 -10.01
N GLU A 26 5.31 -12.82 -10.11
CA GLU A 26 6.72 -12.52 -9.86
C GLU A 26 6.86 -12.04 -8.41
N THR A 27 7.65 -12.78 -7.61
CA THR A 27 7.92 -12.40 -6.21
C THR A 27 9.27 -11.72 -6.10
N ARG A 28 9.29 -10.50 -5.56
CA ARG A 28 10.52 -9.77 -5.21
C ARG A 28 10.65 -9.69 -3.68
N ILE A 29 11.76 -10.19 -3.15
CA ILE A 29 12.02 -10.25 -1.70
C ILE A 29 12.96 -9.10 -1.32
N GLY A 30 12.50 -8.21 -0.46
CA GLY A 30 13.27 -7.08 0.05
C GLY A 30 12.37 -5.97 0.59
N PRO A 31 12.93 -4.82 1.01
CA PRO A 31 12.15 -3.65 1.37
C PRO A 31 11.32 -3.18 0.17
N ALA A 32 10.01 -2.98 0.35
CA ALA A 32 9.15 -2.61 -0.77
C ALA A 32 9.52 -1.24 -1.36
N LYS A 33 9.96 -0.29 -0.53
CA LYS A 33 10.44 1.01 -0.99
C LYS A 33 11.54 0.88 -2.04
N GLU A 34 12.55 0.06 -1.75
CA GLU A 34 13.68 -0.19 -2.64
C GLU A 34 13.25 -0.95 -3.89
N THR A 35 12.33 -1.91 -3.72
CA THR A 35 11.76 -2.67 -4.85
C THR A 35 11.00 -1.76 -5.83
N LEU A 36 10.20 -0.84 -5.31
CA LEU A 36 9.46 0.14 -6.12
C LEU A 36 10.42 1.14 -6.79
N ASP A 37 11.48 1.56 -6.10
CA ASP A 37 12.53 2.39 -6.68
C ASP A 37 13.26 1.69 -7.83
N ALA A 38 13.57 0.40 -7.67
CA ALA A 38 14.16 -0.41 -8.73
C ALA A 38 13.23 -0.53 -9.94
N LEU A 39 11.92 -0.78 -9.74
CA LEU A 39 10.94 -0.82 -10.84
C LEU A 39 10.89 0.50 -11.61
N ILE A 40 10.91 1.64 -10.90
CA ILE A 40 10.95 2.96 -11.54
C ILE A 40 12.25 3.11 -12.37
N ALA A 41 13.38 2.69 -11.81
CA ALA A 41 14.68 2.72 -12.50
C ALA A 41 14.75 1.75 -13.70
N GLU A 42 14.01 0.65 -13.66
CA GLU A 42 13.83 -0.34 -14.74
C GLU A 42 12.85 0.14 -15.83
N CYS A 43 12.55 1.44 -15.88
CA CYS A 43 11.63 2.06 -16.83
C CYS A 43 10.20 1.49 -16.79
N GLN A 44 9.74 0.99 -15.64
CA GLN A 44 8.37 0.50 -15.46
C GLN A 44 7.38 1.60 -15.07
N ALA A 45 7.71 2.87 -15.31
CA ALA A 45 6.78 3.97 -15.08
C ALA A 45 5.57 3.84 -16.01
N GLY A 46 4.37 3.90 -15.45
CA GLY A 46 3.12 3.80 -16.19
C GLY A 46 2.87 2.45 -16.87
N THR A 47 3.49 1.35 -16.43
CA THR A 47 3.29 0.02 -17.03
C THR A 47 2.27 -0.84 -16.29
N PHE A 48 1.92 -0.50 -15.05
CA PHE A 48 1.00 -1.30 -14.23
C PHE A 48 -0.46 -0.83 -14.40
N ASP A 49 -1.38 -1.79 -14.56
CA ASP A 49 -2.82 -1.53 -14.60
C ASP A 49 -3.43 -1.30 -13.21
N PHE A 50 -2.91 -2.05 -12.22
CA PHE A 50 -3.46 -2.12 -10.87
C PHE A 50 -2.34 -2.28 -9.86
N VAL A 51 -2.43 -1.55 -8.74
CA VAL A 51 -1.56 -1.70 -7.58
C VAL A 51 -2.42 -1.86 -6.33
N PHE A 52 -2.20 -2.93 -5.58
CA PHE A 52 -2.76 -3.12 -4.24
C PHE A 52 -1.72 -2.75 -3.21
N ILE A 53 -2.07 -2.04 -2.13
CA ILE A 53 -1.17 -1.65 -1.04
C ILE A 53 -1.72 -2.19 0.27
N ASP A 54 -1.12 -3.27 0.75
CA ASP A 54 -1.34 -3.84 2.08
C ASP A 54 0.01 -4.13 2.74
N ALA A 55 0.60 -3.07 3.32
CA ALA A 55 1.94 -3.09 3.90
C ALA A 55 1.99 -2.29 5.21
N ASP A 56 3.18 -2.03 5.73
CA ASP A 56 3.36 -1.24 6.94
C ASP A 56 2.83 0.20 6.76
N LYS A 57 2.01 0.65 7.70
CA LYS A 57 1.27 1.91 7.56
C LYS A 57 2.13 3.16 7.68
N GLY A 58 3.30 3.04 8.33
CA GLY A 58 4.26 4.14 8.45
C GLY A 58 4.80 4.63 7.10
N ASN A 59 4.85 3.76 6.10
CA ASN A 59 5.33 4.07 4.75
C ASN A 59 4.22 4.17 3.70
N SER A 60 2.94 4.15 4.07
CA SER A 60 1.84 4.15 3.10
C SER A 60 1.87 5.33 2.12
N ASP A 61 2.32 6.50 2.56
CA ASP A 61 2.50 7.66 1.66
C ASP A 61 3.61 7.43 0.62
N VAL A 62 4.71 6.82 1.04
CA VAL A 62 5.83 6.46 0.15
C VAL A 62 5.36 5.45 -0.90
N TYR A 63 4.58 4.45 -0.48
CA TYR A 63 4.02 3.46 -1.39
C TYR A 63 3.07 4.13 -2.39
N TYR A 64 2.15 4.96 -1.92
CA TYR A 64 1.22 5.70 -2.78
C TYR A 64 1.94 6.55 -3.85
N GLU A 65 2.93 7.36 -3.48
CA GLU A 65 3.65 8.22 -4.45
C GLU A 65 4.46 7.43 -5.48
N LYS A 66 5.03 6.28 -5.09
CA LYS A 66 5.72 5.41 -6.04
C LYS A 66 4.73 4.66 -6.93
N SER A 67 3.62 4.20 -6.37
CA SER A 67 2.54 3.57 -7.13
C SER A 67 1.94 4.51 -8.17
N LEU A 68 1.80 5.81 -7.87
CA LEU A 68 1.36 6.80 -8.84
C LEU A 68 2.30 6.94 -10.06
N GLN A 69 3.60 6.69 -9.88
CA GLN A 69 4.56 6.73 -10.99
C GLN A 69 4.51 5.44 -11.82
N LEU A 70 4.28 4.30 -11.17
CA LEU A 70 4.27 2.98 -11.79
C LEU A 70 2.94 2.64 -12.47
N VAL A 71 1.83 3.13 -11.93
CA VAL A 71 0.50 2.90 -12.49
C VAL A 71 0.31 3.76 -13.75
N ARG A 72 -0.28 3.17 -14.79
CA ARG A 72 -0.63 3.94 -15.98
C ARG A 72 -1.75 4.95 -15.68
N LYS A 73 -1.91 5.95 -16.56
CA LYS A 73 -3.09 6.80 -16.54
C LYS A 73 -4.37 5.94 -16.63
N ASN A 74 -5.36 6.28 -15.80
CA ASN A 74 -6.60 5.51 -15.62
C ASN A 74 -6.39 4.08 -15.10
N GLY A 75 -5.22 3.76 -14.53
CA GLY A 75 -5.06 2.56 -13.72
C GLY A 75 -5.56 2.80 -12.30
N ILE A 76 -5.55 1.74 -11.49
CA ILE A 76 -6.18 1.73 -10.17
C ILE A 76 -5.13 1.48 -9.10
N ILE A 77 -5.17 2.27 -8.03
CA ILE A 77 -4.44 1.99 -6.79
C ILE A 77 -5.49 1.71 -5.72
N ALA A 78 -5.40 0.54 -5.08
CA ALA A 78 -6.24 0.15 -3.95
C ALA A 78 -5.37 0.06 -2.70
N ILE A 79 -5.79 0.71 -1.61
CA ILE A 79 -5.05 0.77 -0.35
C ILE A 79 -5.94 0.12 0.72
N ASP A 80 -5.43 -0.91 1.39
CA ASP A 80 -6.20 -1.64 2.40
C ASP A 80 -6.03 -1.03 3.81
N ASN A 81 -7.02 -1.29 4.67
CA ASN A 81 -7.10 -0.89 6.08
C ASN A 81 -7.02 0.63 6.32
N VAL A 82 -7.66 1.44 5.47
CA VAL A 82 -7.63 2.90 5.60
C VAL A 82 -8.44 3.43 6.80
N PHE A 83 -9.33 2.62 7.39
CA PHE A 83 -10.00 2.94 8.65
C PHE A 83 -9.23 2.48 9.89
N TRP A 84 -8.26 1.57 9.74
CA TRP A 84 -7.36 1.13 10.81
C TRP A 84 -8.09 0.73 12.10
N MET A 85 -9.05 -0.18 11.99
CA MET A 85 -9.96 -0.63 13.05
C MET A 85 -10.74 0.51 13.72
N GLY A 86 -10.97 1.61 12.98
CA GLY A 86 -11.59 2.83 13.49
C GLY A 86 -10.66 3.76 14.25
N ASN A 87 -9.38 3.40 14.46
CA ASN A 87 -8.41 4.22 15.20
C ASN A 87 -8.17 5.58 14.53
N VAL A 88 -8.39 5.69 13.22
CA VAL A 88 -8.31 6.97 12.51
C VAL A 88 -9.32 8.00 13.01
N TYR A 89 -10.40 7.58 13.68
CA TYR A 89 -11.40 8.45 14.31
C TYR A 89 -11.14 8.76 15.79
N GLY A 90 -10.25 8.02 16.45
CA GLY A 90 -9.95 8.18 17.88
C GLY A 90 -9.19 9.48 18.22
N THR A 91 -8.94 9.74 19.50
CA THR A 91 -8.05 10.85 19.91
C THR A 91 -6.60 10.39 19.98
N ASN A 92 -5.65 11.32 20.12
CA ASN A 92 -4.23 10.95 20.28
C ASN A 92 -3.92 10.36 21.67
N ASP A 93 -4.85 10.51 22.63
CA ASP A 93 -4.74 9.96 23.99
C ASP A 93 -5.34 8.55 24.09
N ASP A 94 -5.81 7.98 22.97
CA ASP A 94 -6.38 6.63 22.93
C ASP A 94 -5.29 5.59 23.27
N PRO A 95 -5.55 4.63 24.19
CA PRO A 95 -4.58 3.58 24.52
C PRO A 95 -4.23 2.67 23.33
N HIS A 96 -5.05 2.65 22.28
CA HIS A 96 -4.82 1.93 21.02
C HIS A 96 -4.21 2.82 19.93
N PHE A 97 -3.80 4.05 20.26
CA PHE A 97 -3.14 4.95 19.33
C PHE A 97 -1.77 4.39 18.90
N GLU A 98 -1.64 4.15 17.61
CA GLU A 98 -0.40 3.70 17.00
C GLU A 98 0.16 4.75 16.02
N ASN A 99 1.48 4.76 15.83
CA ASN A 99 2.13 5.63 14.82
C ASN A 99 1.53 5.46 13.42
N GLY A 100 1.05 4.25 13.07
CA GLY A 100 0.32 3.99 11.83
C GLY A 100 -0.96 4.83 11.67
N THR A 101 -1.61 5.19 12.77
CA THR A 101 -2.81 6.05 12.79
C THR A 101 -2.50 7.46 12.29
N VAL A 102 -1.37 8.03 12.71
CA VAL A 102 -0.93 9.37 12.25
C VAL A 102 -0.64 9.34 10.76
N ALA A 103 0.10 8.32 10.31
CA ALA A 103 0.45 8.16 8.90
C ALA A 103 -0.80 7.98 8.02
N LEU A 104 -1.76 7.14 8.44
CA LEU A 104 -3.01 6.94 7.72
C LEU A 104 -3.91 8.17 7.71
N ARG A 105 -4.01 8.92 8.82
CA ARG A 105 -4.74 10.19 8.83
C ARG A 105 -4.14 11.21 7.85
N ALA A 106 -2.81 11.30 7.82
CA ALA A 106 -2.10 12.19 6.91
C ALA A 106 -2.33 11.75 5.45
N LEU A 107 -2.24 10.46 5.17
CA LEU A 107 -2.51 9.89 3.86
C LEU A 107 -3.96 10.14 3.42
N ASN A 108 -4.95 9.82 4.24
CA ASN A 108 -6.37 10.01 3.91
C ASN A 108 -6.69 11.48 3.60
N ARG A 109 -6.10 12.42 4.35
CA ARG A 109 -6.22 13.86 4.06
C ARG A 109 -5.59 14.23 2.72
N LYS A 110 -4.39 13.71 2.44
CA LYS A 110 -3.68 13.94 1.19
C LYS A 110 -4.48 13.40 0.00
N LEU A 111 -4.95 12.15 0.06
CA LEU A 111 -5.76 11.53 -1.00
C LEU A 111 -7.03 12.32 -1.30
N HIS A 112 -7.68 12.87 -0.27
CA HIS A 112 -8.86 13.70 -0.45
C HIS A 112 -8.59 15.02 -1.20
N GLN A 113 -7.34 15.49 -1.19
CA GLN A 113 -6.90 16.76 -1.77
C GLN A 113 -6.04 16.58 -3.03
N ASP A 114 -5.83 15.35 -3.48
CA ASP A 114 -4.92 15.05 -4.59
C ASP A 114 -5.65 15.10 -5.94
N ASP A 115 -5.47 16.19 -6.67
CA ASP A 115 -6.10 16.44 -7.97
C ASP A 115 -5.64 15.46 -9.08
N ARG A 116 -4.62 14.61 -8.81
CA ARG A 116 -4.16 13.59 -9.77
C ARG A 116 -5.08 12.37 -9.83
N ILE A 117 -5.97 12.19 -8.85
CA ILE A 117 -6.79 10.98 -8.69
C ILE A 117 -8.29 11.27 -8.59
N HIS A 118 -9.08 10.24 -8.87
CA HIS A 118 -10.47 10.15 -8.42
C HIS A 118 -10.54 9.15 -7.27
N MET A 119 -10.93 9.60 -6.09
CA MET A 119 -10.97 8.77 -4.88
C MET A 119 -12.37 8.18 -4.65
N CYS A 120 -12.40 6.90 -4.29
CA CYS A 120 -13.58 6.24 -3.73
C CYS A 120 -13.13 5.48 -2.47
N MET A 121 -13.85 5.68 -1.37
CA MET A 121 -13.61 4.98 -0.10
C MET A 121 -14.81 4.08 0.17
N LEU A 122 -14.57 2.77 0.34
CA LEU A 122 -15.61 1.76 0.35
C LEU A 122 -15.71 1.16 1.73
N THR A 123 -16.81 1.31 2.45
CA THR A 123 -16.95 0.83 3.85
C THR A 123 -17.04 -0.71 4.00
N MET A 124 -16.14 -1.45 3.37
CA MET A 124 -16.04 -2.90 3.37
C MET A 124 -14.81 -3.31 4.18
N ALA A 125 -14.99 -4.24 5.10
CA ALA A 125 -13.94 -4.64 6.05
C ALA A 125 -13.36 -3.44 6.80
N ASP A 126 -12.08 -3.10 6.59
CA ASP A 126 -11.35 -2.10 7.37
C ASP A 126 -10.99 -0.83 6.60
N GLY A 127 -11.74 -0.50 5.56
CA GLY A 127 -11.48 0.72 4.80
C GLY A 127 -12.41 0.97 3.64
#